data_AF-S5ZHA6-F1
#
_entry.id   AF-S5ZHA6-F1
#
_cell.length_a   1.000
_cell.length_b   1.000
_cell.length_c   1.000
_cell.angle_alpha   90.00
_cell.angle_beta   90.00
_cell.angle_gamma   90.00
#
_symmetry.space_group_name_H-M   'P 1'
#
loop_
_entity.id
_entity.type
_entity.pdbx_description
1 polymer ?
#
loop_
_entity_poly.entity_id
_entity_poly.type
_entity_poly.pdbx_seq_one_letter_code
_entity_poly.pdbx_strand_id
1 'polypeptide(L)' 'MSKKKTLRPETERFKHILIEAYQRGELSTNMTAKDMVQELANQLKQMLKRNHK' A
#
# COMPACT_ATOMS: atom_id res chain seq x y z
N MET A 1 0.14 -29.63 5.28
CA MET A 1 0.59 -28.68 4.24
C MET A 1 -0.37 -27.50 4.21
N SER A 2 0.02 -26.36 4.78
CA SER A 2 -0.81 -25.15 4.78
C SER A 2 -1.13 -24.78 3.34
N LYS A 3 -2.42 -24.80 2.99
CA LYS A 3 -2.92 -24.21 1.74
C LYS A 3 -2.43 -22.77 1.72
N LYS A 4 -1.34 -22.50 0.99
CA LYS A 4 -1.00 -21.14 0.57
C LYS A 4 -2.20 -20.70 -0.24
N LYS A 5 -3.15 -20.00 0.41
CA LYS A 5 -4.19 -19.24 -0.31
C LYS A 5 -3.38 -18.38 -1.26
N THR A 6 -3.43 -18.70 -2.55
CA THR A 6 -2.82 -17.91 -3.61
C THR A 6 -3.43 -16.53 -3.45
N LEU A 7 -2.70 -15.66 -2.76
CA LEU A 7 -3.14 -14.30 -2.52
C LEU A 7 -3.26 -13.69 -3.90
N ARG A 8 -4.44 -13.13 -4.19
CA ARG A 8 -4.67 -12.50 -5.48
C ARG A 8 -3.58 -11.44 -5.66
N PRO A 9 -3.03 -11.27 -6.87
CA PRO A 9 -1.98 -10.27 -7.14
C PRO A 9 -2.32 -8.88 -6.59
N GLU A 10 -3.61 -8.55 -6.60
CA GLU A 10 -4.19 -7.34 -6.01
C GLU A 10 -3.99 -7.26 -4.50
N THR A 11 -4.25 -8.35 -3.76
CA THR A 11 -4.07 -8.40 -2.31
C THR A 11 -2.59 -8.27 -1.92
N GLU A 12 -1.68 -8.85 -2.69
CA GLU A 12 -0.24 -8.70 -2.43
C GLU A 12 0.25 -7.29 -2.73
N ARG A 13 -0.28 -6.67 -3.78
CA ARG A 13 0.01 -5.27 -4.11
C ARG A 13 -0.54 -4.32 -3.05
N PHE A 14 -1.74 -4.58 -2.54
CA PHE A 14 -2.35 -3.81 -1.46
C PHE A 14 -1.51 -3.91 -0.17
N LYS A 15 -1.09 -5.11 0.23
CA LYS A 15 -0.20 -5.28 1.39
C LYS A 15 1.13 -4.54 1.23
N HIS A 16 1.74 -4.60 0.04
CA HIS A 16 2.99 -3.88 -0.22
C HIS A 16 2.83 -2.37 0.00
N ILE A 17 1.73 -1.77 -0.48
CA ILE A 17 1.44 -0.34 -0.29
C ILE A 17 1.36 0.00 1.21
N LEU A 18 0.67 -0.83 2.00
CA LEU A 18 0.53 -0.59 3.44
C LEU A 18 1.86 -0.73 4.20
N ILE A 19 2.66 -1.74 3.86
CA ILE A 19 3.97 -1.96 4.48
C ILE A 19 4.92 -0.80 4.14
N GLU A 20 4.94 -0.35 2.89
CA GLU A 20 5.77 0.79 2.47
C GLU A 20 5.38 2.08 3.20
N ALA A 21 4.08 2.37 3.31
CA ALA A 21 3.59 3.55 4.03
C ALA A 21 3.95 3.51 5.53
N TYR A 22 3.90 2.33 6.15
CA TYR A 22 4.32 2.14 7.53
C TYR A 22 5.82 2.40 7.72
N GLN A 23 6.66 1.78 6.89
CA GLN A 23 8.12 1.95 6.95
C GLN A 23 8.55 3.40 6.72
N ARG A 24 7.92 4.08 5.75
CA ARG A 24 8.16 5.51 5.51
C ARG A 24 7.76 6.35 6.71
N GLY A 25 6.67 5.99 7.39
CA GLY A 25 6.24 6.67 8.61
C GLY A 25 7.18 6.52 9.78
N GLU A 26 7.73 5.32 9.99
CA GLU A 26 8.70 5.08 11.05
C GLU A 26 10.06 5.73 10.78
N LEU A 27 10.50 5.76 9.53
CA LEU A 27 11.87 6.19 9.16
C LEU A 27 11.97 7.65 8.74
N SER A 28 10.85 8.33 8.47
CA SER A 28 10.90 9.69 7.95
C SER A 28 11.02 10.73 9.06
N THR A 29 12.10 11.52 9.00
CA THR A 29 12.31 12.69 9.85
C THR A 29 11.72 13.97 9.26
N ASN A 30 11.35 13.97 7.97
CA ASN A 30 11.01 15.17 7.20
C ASN A 30 9.61 15.14 6.56
N MET A 31 8.79 14.12 6.86
CA MET A 31 7.48 13.95 6.25
C MET A 31 6.40 14.09 7.30
N THR A 32 5.42 14.95 7.04
CA THR A 32 4.31 15.11 7.97
C THR A 32 3.31 13.96 7.80
N ALA A 33 2.53 13.69 8.84
CA ALA A 33 1.44 12.72 8.76
C ALA A 33 0.46 13.04 7.62
N LYS A 34 0.24 14.33 7.30
CA LYS A 34 -0.59 14.76 6.18
C LYS A 34 -0.01 14.29 4.85
N ASP A 35 1.29 14.48 4.64
CA ASP A 35 1.96 14.06 3.40
C ASP A 35 1.92 12.54 3.24
N MET A 36 2.08 11.80 4.34
CA MET A 36 1.97 10.34 4.35
C MET A 36 0.59 9.86 3.96
N VAL A 37 -0.46 10.42 4.57
CA VAL A 37 -1.84 10.06 4.26
C VAL A 37 -2.18 10.42 2.81
N GLN A 38 -1.68 11.56 2.32
CA GLN A 38 -1.87 11.99 0.94
C GLN A 38 -1.21 11.04 -0.06
N GLU A 39 0.03 10.62 0.20
CA GLU A 39 0.76 9.66 -0.64
C GLU A 39 0.08 8.28 -0.65
N LEU A 40 -0.29 7.77 0.52
CA LEU A 40 -1.01 6.51 0.67
C LEU A 40 -2.35 6.54 -0.09
N ALA A 41 -3.14 7.61 0.05
CA ALA A 41 -4.39 7.76 -0.68
C ALA A 41 -4.19 7.75 -2.20
N ASN A 42 -3.11 8.37 -2.70
CA ASN A 42 -2.77 8.37 -4.11
C ASN A 42 -2.38 6.96 -4.61
N GLN A 43 -1.56 6.22 -3.87
CA GLN A 43 -1.16 4.85 -4.20
C GLN A 43 -2.37 3.90 -4.24
N LEU A 44 -3.26 4.00 -3.25
CA LEU A 44 -4.50 3.22 -3.19
C LEU A 44 -5.44 3.54 -4.35
N LYS A 45 -5.62 4.83 -4.69
CA LYS A 45 -6.45 5.26 -5.83
C LYS A 45 -5.94 4.70 -7.16
N GLN A 46 -4.62 4.67 -7.36
CA GLN A 46 -4.02 4.11 -8.59
C GLN A 46 -4.19 2.59 -8.66
N MET A 47 -4.06 1.89 -7.53
CA MET A 47 -4.29 0.45 -7.45
C MET A 47 -5.74 0.10 -7.80
N LEU A 48 -6.71 0.82 -7.24
CA LEU A 48 -8.14 0.61 -7.51
C LEU A 48 -8.54 0.94 -8.97
N LYS A 49 -7.99 2.01 -9.55
CA LYS A 49 -8.27 2.38 -10.96
C LYS A 49 -7.75 1.34 -11.96
N ARG A 50 -6.63 0.66 -11.65
CA ARG A 50 -6.07 -0.40 -12.51
C ARG A 50 -6.96 -1.65 -12.59
N ASN A 51 -7.86 -1.85 -11.64
CA ASN A 51 -8.76 -3.00 -11.58
C ASN A 51 -10.12 -2.77 -12.30
N HIS A 52 -10.35 -1.57 -12.82
CA HIS A 52 -11.58 -1.19 -13.53
C HIS A 52 -11.46 -1.23 -15.07
N LYS A 53 -10.41 -1.85 -15.61
CA LYS A 53 -10.16 -2.02 -17.04
C LYS A 53 -9.89 -3.48 -17.35
#